data_AF-A0A484BQK7-F1
#
_entry.id   AF-A0A484BQK7-F1
#
_cell.length_a   1.000
_cell.length_b   1.000
_cell.length_c   1.000
_cell.angle_alpha   90.00
_cell.angle_beta   90.00
_cell.angle_gamma   90.00
#
_symmetry.space_group_name_H-M   'P 1'
#
loop_
_entity.id
_entity.type
_entity.pdbx_description
1 polymer ?
#
loop_
_entity_poly.entity_id
_entity_poly.type
_entity_poly.pdbx_seq_one_letter_code
_entity_poly.pdbx_strand_id
1 'polypeptide(L)'
;MPTDVPFSFFVSLCFSLPTPASASSSRFTQPPQSQAIVENDAADFSCEATGPSGDLHYEWLHNGQQIRYDSRVLQIGSNLRIESVQRDDAGDYVCIAASAASGARQASPPAKLSVISADERFGDILKGCKIVVATLCGVAQMYLLTQYKAFSHIFIDEAAASMEAEALMGIAGVKRSNCHVILSGDPKQLGPVIKNKRAASLGLDKSLMERLLHNKLYKVDDDGSYDTRLQLRLRRNYRSHPEIVGIYNQLYYDNQLIPMAPLQKVNIAANWGLLPNGEFPILFNATYGKTEHKHNSTSSFNLLEAKAIYWCVKRLLTDGLGNDVRVQPDDIGVITPYLAQCKCLKDMLRWDVEVGTVESYQGREKPIIIVSLVSSFMRPYFLSNPRRVNVLLSRAKCLLILIGNPESLGQNEDFQHIIDKCKLRGTFLKNFQKVEQKMRLGSYHHPKRSESLCGKVPKEEVKEADAAVSGVQVLTDVPVALELELYFDNLNINH
;
A
#
# COMPACT_ATOMS: atom_id res chain seq x y z
N MET A 1 42.49 -27.89 43.90
CA MET A 1 42.08 -29.06 44.69
C MET A 1 40.64 -29.40 44.35
N PRO A 2 40.42 -30.34 43.42
CA PRO A 2 39.18 -31.08 43.34
C PRO A 2 39.34 -32.38 44.18
N THR A 3 38.33 -32.74 44.94
CA THR A 3 38.26 -34.04 45.62
C THR A 3 37.27 -34.93 44.91
N ASP A 4 37.81 -35.88 44.13
CA ASP A 4 37.19 -37.17 43.82
C ASP A 4 36.84 -37.92 45.12
N VAL A 5 35.75 -38.69 45.15
CA VAL A 5 35.61 -40.19 45.18
C VAL A 5 34.12 -40.56 45.49
N PRO A 6 33.62 -41.81 45.35
CA PRO A 6 33.73 -42.85 44.31
C PRO A 6 32.35 -43.37 43.79
N PHE A 7 32.41 -44.17 42.72
CA PHE A 7 31.42 -45.16 42.28
C PHE A 7 30.99 -46.14 43.39
N SER A 8 29.71 -46.53 43.39
CA SER A 8 29.25 -47.79 44.00
C SER A 8 28.28 -48.52 43.06
N PHE A 9 28.75 -49.66 42.56
CA PHE A 9 27.96 -50.67 41.86
C PHE A 9 27.15 -51.46 42.89
N PHE A 10 25.82 -51.48 42.77
CA PHE A 10 25.00 -52.50 43.42
C PHE A 10 24.48 -53.47 42.36
N VAL A 11 25.07 -54.65 42.36
CA VAL A 11 24.53 -55.86 41.75
C VAL A 11 23.40 -56.35 42.66
N SER A 12 22.17 -56.38 42.15
CA SER A 12 21.06 -57.05 42.82
C SER A 12 20.65 -58.25 41.98
N LEU A 13 20.99 -59.45 42.45
CA LEU A 13 20.40 -60.71 42.00
C LEU A 13 18.96 -60.76 42.52
N CYS A 14 17.98 -60.76 41.61
CA CYS A 14 16.62 -61.18 41.93
C CYS A 14 16.29 -62.49 41.20
N PHE A 15 16.00 -63.50 42.02
CA PHE A 15 15.57 -64.83 41.64
C PHE A 15 14.35 -64.81 40.70
N SER A 16 14.40 -65.62 39.66
CA SER A 16 13.28 -65.94 38.78
C SER A 16 12.36 -66.96 39.45
N LEU A 17 11.09 -66.61 39.67
CA LEU A 17 10.00 -67.56 39.93
C LEU A 17 8.99 -67.46 38.77
N PRO A 18 8.47 -68.59 38.23
CA PRO A 18 7.60 -68.57 37.06
C PRO A 18 6.13 -68.34 37.41
N THR A 19 5.53 -67.32 36.77
CA THR A 19 4.14 -67.17 36.25
C THR A 19 2.92 -67.30 37.20
N PRO A 20 1.87 -66.49 36.99
CA PRO A 20 0.86 -66.88 36.00
C PRO A 20 0.63 -65.82 34.90
N ALA A 21 0.16 -66.29 33.77
CA ALA A 21 -0.17 -65.52 32.60
C ALA A 21 -1.38 -64.56 32.82
N SER A 22 -1.34 -63.47 32.05
CA SER A 22 -2.42 -62.58 31.60
C SER A 22 -3.22 -61.77 32.64
N ALA A 23 -2.90 -60.48 32.72
CA ALA A 23 -3.88 -59.44 32.44
C ALA A 23 -3.21 -58.43 31.50
N SER A 24 -3.67 -58.32 30.25
CA SER A 24 -3.18 -57.33 29.31
C SER A 24 -3.49 -55.93 29.84
N SER A 25 -2.48 -55.21 30.33
CA SER A 25 -2.62 -53.77 30.57
C SER A 25 -2.87 -53.08 29.23
N SER A 26 -3.68 -52.03 29.22
CA SER A 26 -3.82 -51.17 28.06
C SER A 26 -2.44 -50.70 27.56
N ARG A 27 -2.34 -50.39 26.26
CA ARG A 27 -1.14 -49.77 25.67
C ARG A 27 -1.60 -48.62 24.80
N PHE A 28 -1.02 -47.44 24.99
CA PHE A 28 -1.27 -46.30 24.12
C PHE A 28 -0.71 -46.58 22.72
N THR A 29 -1.58 -46.53 21.71
CA THR A 29 -1.24 -46.62 20.30
C THR A 29 -0.90 -45.24 19.73
N GLN A 30 -1.54 -44.19 20.27
CA GLN A 30 -1.24 -42.80 19.95
C GLN A 30 -1.22 -41.99 21.26
N PRO A 31 -0.06 -41.81 21.91
CA PRO A 31 0.05 -40.90 23.04
C PRO A 31 0.01 -39.44 22.57
N PRO A 32 -0.45 -38.50 23.41
CA PRO A 32 -0.42 -37.08 23.07
C PRO A 32 1.01 -36.57 22.87
N GLN A 33 1.13 -35.54 22.02
CA GLN A 33 2.40 -34.90 21.71
C GLN A 33 2.45 -33.48 22.25
N SER A 34 3.64 -33.04 22.65
CA SER A 34 3.85 -31.66 23.10
C SER A 34 3.67 -30.69 21.92
N GLN A 35 3.05 -29.55 22.18
CA GLN A 35 2.74 -28.54 21.18
C GLN A 35 3.01 -27.12 21.71
N ALA A 36 3.34 -26.22 20.80
CA ALA A 36 3.47 -24.79 21.09
C ALA A 36 2.41 -24.04 20.27
N ILE A 37 1.43 -23.44 20.95
CA ILE A 37 0.23 -22.88 20.35
C ILE A 37 0.16 -21.39 20.67
N VAL A 38 -0.31 -20.59 19.71
CA VAL A 38 -0.47 -19.15 19.87
C VAL A 38 -1.69 -18.87 20.73
N GLU A 39 -1.61 -17.88 21.61
CA GLU A 39 -2.75 -17.40 22.38
C GLU A 39 -3.97 -17.12 21.46
N ASN A 40 -5.13 -17.67 21.85
CA ASN A 40 -6.41 -17.72 21.14
C ASN A 40 -6.55 -18.72 19.97
N ASP A 41 -5.47 -19.39 19.52
CA ASP A 41 -5.59 -20.51 18.58
C ASP A 41 -6.08 -21.78 19.30
N ALA A 42 -6.53 -22.76 18.52
CA ALA A 42 -6.97 -24.05 19.05
C ALA A 42 -5.79 -25.02 19.26
N ALA A 43 -5.84 -25.78 20.35
CA ALA A 43 -4.94 -26.89 20.65
C ALA A 43 -5.72 -28.21 20.56
N ASP A 44 -5.18 -29.19 19.84
CA ASP A 44 -5.76 -30.54 19.74
C ASP A 44 -4.75 -31.58 20.24
N PHE A 45 -5.10 -32.30 21.30
CA PHE A 45 -4.34 -33.42 21.82
C PHE A 45 -5.03 -34.74 21.46
N SER A 46 -4.39 -35.52 20.59
CA SER A 46 -4.86 -36.86 20.25
C SER A 46 -4.43 -37.89 21.29
N CYS A 47 -5.33 -38.81 21.64
CA CYS A 47 -5.04 -39.91 22.53
C CYS A 47 -5.77 -41.17 22.11
N GLU A 48 -5.05 -42.28 21.91
CA GLU A 48 -5.65 -43.59 21.64
C GLU A 48 -4.89 -44.69 22.39
N ALA A 49 -5.64 -45.63 22.94
CA ALA A 49 -5.12 -46.82 23.60
C ALA A 49 -5.93 -48.07 23.22
N THR A 50 -5.28 -49.22 23.29
CA THR A 50 -5.93 -50.53 23.13
C THR A 50 -5.97 -51.25 24.48
N GLY A 51 -7.10 -51.87 24.83
CA GLY A 51 -7.27 -52.66 26.06
C GLY A 51 -7.89 -54.04 25.80
N PRO A 52 -7.80 -54.99 26.76
CA PRO A 52 -8.25 -56.38 26.61
C PRO A 52 -9.67 -56.58 26.07
N SER A 53 -10.59 -55.70 26.42
CA SER A 53 -12.03 -55.81 26.12
C SER A 53 -12.55 -54.72 25.17
N GLY A 54 -11.68 -53.90 24.59
CA GLY A 54 -12.05 -52.83 23.64
C GLY A 54 -12.73 -51.60 24.27
N ASP A 55 -13.51 -51.77 25.33
CA ASP A 55 -14.24 -50.70 26.00
C ASP A 55 -13.34 -49.93 26.99
N LEU A 56 -12.83 -48.79 26.53
CA LEU A 56 -12.02 -47.85 27.31
C LEU A 56 -12.75 -46.53 27.50
N HIS A 57 -12.69 -45.99 28.72
CA HIS A 57 -13.02 -44.59 28.98
C HIS A 57 -11.73 -43.78 29.13
N TYR A 58 -11.78 -42.52 28.70
CA TYR A 58 -10.64 -41.62 28.68
C TYR A 58 -10.91 -40.41 29.58
N GLU A 59 -9.91 -40.04 30.37
CA GLU A 59 -9.90 -38.85 31.20
C GLU A 59 -8.61 -38.06 30.96
N TRP A 60 -8.65 -36.75 31.16
CA TRP A 60 -7.48 -35.89 31.02
C TRP A 60 -7.12 -35.20 32.32
N LEU A 61 -5.82 -35.14 32.58
CA LEU A 61 -5.22 -34.33 33.63
C LEU A 61 -4.45 -33.17 33.01
N HIS A 62 -4.56 -31.98 33.61
CA HIS A 62 -3.71 -30.83 33.38
C HIS A 62 -2.92 -30.54 34.65
N ASN A 63 -1.59 -30.55 34.57
CA ASN A 63 -0.68 -30.39 35.71
C ASN A 63 -1.01 -31.34 36.89
N GLY A 64 -1.47 -32.55 36.58
CA GLY A 64 -1.84 -33.57 37.57
C GLY A 64 -3.24 -33.43 38.17
N GLN A 65 -4.01 -32.39 37.80
CA GLN A 65 -5.39 -32.18 38.24
C GLN A 65 -6.39 -32.51 37.14
N GLN A 66 -7.58 -32.99 37.52
CA GLN A 66 -8.62 -33.31 36.54
C GLN A 66 -9.10 -32.05 35.82
N ILE A 67 -9.18 -32.12 34.49
CA ILE A 67 -9.61 -30.99 33.67
C ILE A 67 -11.09 -30.70 33.90
N ARG A 68 -11.42 -29.41 34.07
CA ARG A 68 -12.80 -28.93 34.06
C ARG A 68 -13.19 -28.59 32.62
N TYR A 69 -14.14 -29.34 32.08
CA TYR A 69 -14.68 -29.09 30.75
C TYR A 69 -15.69 -27.94 30.78
N ASP A 70 -15.65 -27.09 29.75
CA ASP A 70 -16.53 -25.94 29.56
C ASP A 70 -16.75 -25.67 28.06
N SER A 71 -17.26 -24.50 27.68
CA SER A 71 -17.48 -24.16 26.26
C SER A 71 -16.20 -24.04 25.43
N ARG A 72 -15.03 -23.95 26.08
CA ARG A 72 -13.72 -23.74 25.46
C ARG A 72 -12.85 -24.98 25.52
N VAL A 73 -12.92 -25.76 26.61
CA VAL A 73 -12.16 -27.00 26.80
C VAL A 73 -13.10 -28.19 26.68
N LEU A 74 -12.95 -28.94 25.58
CA LEU A 74 -13.86 -30.01 25.17
C LEU A 74 -13.12 -31.34 25.07
N GLN A 75 -13.77 -32.41 25.52
CA GLN A 75 -13.34 -33.77 25.21
C GLN A 75 -14.20 -34.32 24.06
N ILE A 76 -13.55 -34.71 22.96
CA ILE A 76 -14.20 -35.27 21.78
C ILE A 76 -13.71 -36.72 21.63
N GLY A 77 -14.52 -37.64 22.14
CA GLY A 77 -14.11 -39.05 22.25
C GLY A 77 -12.94 -39.21 23.23
N SER A 78 -11.80 -39.67 22.73
CA SER A 78 -10.56 -39.79 23.50
C SER A 78 -9.66 -38.54 23.43
N ASN A 79 -9.94 -37.63 22.49
CA ASN A 79 -9.11 -36.45 22.24
C ASN A 79 -9.56 -35.26 23.09
N LEU A 80 -8.61 -34.40 23.45
CA LEU A 80 -8.85 -33.14 24.13
C LEU A 80 -8.65 -31.98 23.15
N ARG A 81 -9.62 -31.09 23.06
CA ARG A 81 -9.56 -29.87 22.26
C ARG A 81 -9.75 -28.65 23.16
N ILE A 82 -8.86 -27.68 23.03
CA ILE A 82 -9.00 -26.36 23.63
C ILE A 82 -9.24 -25.40 22.47
N GLU A 83 -10.44 -24.85 22.34
CA GLU A 83 -10.82 -24.02 21.19
C GLU A 83 -10.11 -22.68 21.14
N SER A 84 -9.76 -22.14 22.31
CA SER A 84 -9.07 -20.86 22.46
C SER A 84 -8.07 -20.97 23.61
N VAL A 85 -6.79 -21.18 23.28
CA VAL A 85 -5.72 -21.35 24.26
C VAL A 85 -5.40 -20.03 24.95
N GLN A 86 -5.33 -20.06 26.28
CA GLN A 86 -4.98 -18.95 27.15
C GLN A 86 -3.68 -19.26 27.90
N ARG A 87 -2.98 -18.24 28.43
CA ARG A 87 -1.69 -18.44 29.12
C ARG A 87 -1.75 -19.44 30.27
N ASP A 88 -2.86 -19.45 31.01
CA ASP A 88 -3.07 -20.36 32.14
C ASP A 88 -3.28 -21.83 31.72
N ASP A 89 -3.53 -22.10 30.44
CA ASP A 89 -3.59 -23.46 29.91
C ASP A 89 -2.18 -24.07 29.74
N ALA A 90 -1.11 -23.27 29.80
CA ALA A 90 0.25 -23.78 29.71
C ALA A 90 0.54 -24.85 30.79
N GLY A 91 1.16 -25.96 30.42
CA GLY A 91 1.42 -27.06 31.36
C GLY A 91 1.46 -28.43 30.71
N ASP A 92 1.49 -29.46 31.55
CA ASP A 92 1.57 -30.85 31.12
C ASP A 92 0.17 -31.48 31.08
N TYR A 93 -0.15 -32.08 29.95
CA TYR A 93 -1.39 -32.81 29.71
C TYR A 93 -1.14 -34.31 29.67
N VAL A 94 -1.92 -35.06 30.44
CA VAL A 94 -1.82 -36.51 30.54
C VAL A 94 -3.18 -37.13 30.28
N CYS A 95 -3.26 -37.97 29.26
CA CYS A 95 -4.43 -38.81 28.99
C CYS A 95 -4.37 -40.08 29.86
N ILE A 96 -5.48 -40.43 30.50
CA ILE A 96 -5.68 -41.65 31.28
C ILE A 96 -6.68 -42.52 30.53
N ALA A 97 -6.27 -43.73 30.17
CA ALA A 97 -7.14 -44.75 29.60
C ALA A 97 -7.50 -45.76 30.69
N ALA A 98 -8.79 -46.01 30.87
CA ALA A 98 -9.29 -46.84 31.95
C ALA A 98 -10.32 -47.86 31.47
N SER A 99 -10.10 -49.12 31.82
CA SER A 99 -10.93 -50.24 31.40
C SER A 99 -12.27 -50.24 32.12
N ALA A 100 -13.37 -50.23 31.36
CA ALA A 100 -14.72 -50.29 31.91
C ALA A 100 -15.00 -51.60 32.67
N ALA A 101 -14.34 -52.71 32.28
CA ALA A 101 -14.58 -54.03 32.86
C ALA A 101 -13.76 -54.31 34.12
N SER A 102 -12.54 -53.76 34.23
CA SER A 102 -11.59 -54.09 35.31
C SER A 102 -11.26 -52.91 36.23
N GLY A 103 -11.61 -51.68 35.85
CA GLY A 103 -11.22 -50.47 36.56
C GLY A 103 -9.72 -50.15 36.49
N ALA A 104 -8.92 -50.95 35.78
CA ALA A 104 -7.49 -50.69 35.61
C ALA A 104 -7.27 -49.39 34.82
N ARG A 105 -6.42 -48.50 35.34
CA ARG A 105 -6.10 -47.19 34.76
C ARG A 105 -4.64 -47.16 34.32
N GLN A 106 -4.37 -46.57 33.17
CA GLN A 106 -3.02 -46.32 32.68
C GLN A 106 -2.89 -44.87 32.20
N ALA A 107 -1.82 -44.19 32.60
CA ALA A 107 -1.49 -42.85 32.14
C ALA A 107 -0.56 -42.89 30.93
N SER A 108 -0.77 -41.98 29.99
CA SER A 108 0.16 -41.70 28.89
C SER A 108 1.40 -40.93 29.38
N PRO A 109 2.49 -40.88 28.60
CA PRO A 109 3.55 -39.90 28.82
C PRO A 109 2.99 -38.46 28.76
N PRO A 110 3.50 -37.53 29.59
CA PRO A 110 3.02 -36.15 29.59
C PRO A 110 3.36 -35.42 28.28
N ALA A 111 2.39 -34.66 27.77
CA ALA A 111 2.54 -33.77 26.62
C ALA A 111 2.46 -32.32 27.08
N LYS A 112 3.50 -31.52 26.81
CA LYS A 112 3.58 -30.13 27.26
C LYS A 112 2.89 -29.18 26.26
N LEU A 113 1.97 -28.35 26.74
CA LEU A 113 1.46 -27.18 26.04
C LEU A 113 2.32 -25.97 26.40
N SER A 114 2.97 -25.37 25.40
CA SER A 114 3.58 -24.06 25.53
C SER A 114 2.70 -23.03 24.84
N VAL A 115 2.38 -21.93 25.51
CA VAL A 115 1.55 -20.85 24.95
C VAL A 115 2.48 -19.74 24.48
N ILE A 116 2.44 -19.45 23.18
CA ILE A 116 3.23 -18.39 22.55
C ILE A 116 2.34 -17.15 22.48
N SER A 117 2.82 -16.01 22.99
CA SER A 117 2.08 -14.75 22.78
C SER A 117 2.09 -14.36 21.30
N ALA A 118 1.03 -13.71 20.83
CA ALA A 118 0.98 -13.22 19.45
C ALA A 118 2.21 -12.33 19.10
N ASP A 119 2.67 -11.55 20.09
CA ASP A 119 3.83 -10.66 19.97
C ASP A 119 5.15 -11.40 19.79
N GLU A 120 5.37 -12.51 20.52
CA GLU A 120 6.57 -13.34 20.39
C GLU A 120 6.63 -14.03 19.02
N ARG A 121 5.51 -14.60 18.56
CA ARG A 121 5.44 -15.19 17.22
C ARG A 121 5.75 -14.15 16.15
N PHE A 122 5.18 -12.96 16.28
CA PHE A 122 5.43 -11.88 15.34
C PHE A 122 6.91 -11.46 15.37
N GLY A 123 7.52 -11.37 16.55
CA GLY A 123 8.96 -11.14 16.72
C GLY A 123 9.84 -12.18 16.02
N ASP A 124 9.46 -13.45 16.08
CA ASP A 124 10.18 -14.53 15.40
C ASP A 124 10.03 -14.50 13.88
N ILE A 125 8.83 -14.13 13.38
CA ILE A 125 8.62 -13.87 11.95
C ILE A 125 9.54 -12.73 11.50
N LEU A 126 9.62 -11.63 12.25
CA LEU A 126 10.49 -10.49 11.93
C LEU A 126 11.97 -10.86 11.87
N LYS A 127 12.44 -11.78 12.72
CA LYS A 127 13.83 -12.30 12.67
C LYS A 127 14.11 -13.07 11.38
N GLY A 128 13.11 -13.73 10.80
CA GLY A 128 13.23 -14.43 9.52
C GLY A 128 13.18 -13.49 8.30
N CYS A 129 12.63 -12.30 8.44
CA CYS A 129 12.48 -11.34 7.34
C CYS A 129 13.79 -10.59 7.04
N LYS A 130 14.18 -10.58 5.76
CA LYS A 130 15.29 -9.73 5.27
C LYS A 130 14.86 -8.28 5.03
N ILE A 131 13.61 -8.10 4.62
CA ILE A 131 12.99 -6.81 4.33
C ILE A 131 11.63 -6.80 5.03
N VAL A 132 11.35 -5.72 5.75
CA VAL A 132 10.06 -5.46 6.37
C VAL A 132 9.51 -4.19 5.74
N VAL A 133 8.31 -4.29 5.16
CA VAL A 133 7.62 -3.14 4.54
C VAL A 133 6.39 -2.85 5.39
N ALA A 134 6.31 -1.64 5.93
CA ALA A 134 5.20 -1.19 6.75
C ALA A 134 5.03 0.33 6.61
N THR A 135 3.85 0.83 6.95
CA THR A 135 3.63 2.27 7.12
C THR A 135 4.38 2.78 8.35
N LEU A 136 4.60 4.09 8.46
CA LEU A 136 5.30 4.69 9.61
C LEU A 136 4.62 4.34 10.95
N CYS A 137 3.30 4.37 11.00
CA CYS A 137 2.53 3.93 12.17
C CYS A 137 2.64 2.42 12.42
N GLY A 138 2.65 1.60 11.36
CA GLY A 138 2.85 0.16 11.48
C GLY A 138 4.22 -0.21 12.07
N VAL A 139 5.27 0.53 11.71
CA VAL A 139 6.60 0.38 12.32
C VAL A 139 6.57 0.74 13.82
N ALA A 140 5.84 1.78 14.19
CA ALA A 140 5.67 2.15 15.60
C ALA A 140 4.96 1.05 16.39
N GLN A 141 3.86 0.51 15.86
CA GLN A 141 3.13 -0.59 16.48
C GLN A 141 3.98 -1.86 16.58
N MET A 142 4.66 -2.24 15.51
CA MET A 142 5.62 -3.36 15.50
C MET A 142 6.65 -3.20 16.62
N TYR A 143 7.21 -2.00 16.75
CA TYR A 143 8.19 -1.71 17.80
C TYR A 143 7.59 -1.81 19.20
N LEU A 144 6.39 -1.28 19.43
CA LEU A 144 5.73 -1.33 20.74
C LEU A 144 5.47 -2.79 21.18
N LEU A 145 4.98 -3.63 20.27
CA LEU A 145 4.64 -5.03 20.55
C LEU A 145 5.87 -5.92 20.72
N THR A 146 6.89 -5.76 19.87
CA THR A 146 8.01 -6.72 19.79
C THR A 146 9.31 -6.21 20.38
N GLN A 147 9.45 -4.90 20.56
CA GLN A 147 10.71 -4.22 20.86
C GLN A 147 11.85 -4.58 19.89
N TYR A 148 11.50 -5.02 18.66
CA TYR A 148 12.48 -5.48 17.67
C TYR A 148 13.33 -4.31 17.15
N LYS A 149 14.59 -4.26 17.59
CA LYS A 149 15.58 -3.23 17.21
C LYS A 149 16.66 -3.81 16.34
N ALA A 150 16.33 -4.01 15.07
CA ALA A 150 17.17 -4.82 14.21
C ALA A 150 17.33 -4.29 12.77
N PHE A 151 17.20 -2.99 12.52
CA PHE A 151 17.44 -2.46 11.17
C PHE A 151 18.82 -1.81 11.04
N SER A 152 19.62 -2.29 10.08
CA SER A 152 20.87 -1.65 9.63
C SER A 152 20.62 -0.56 8.59
N HIS A 153 19.48 -0.64 7.90
CA HIS A 153 19.04 0.32 6.89
C HIS A 153 17.55 0.57 7.07
N ILE A 154 17.15 1.85 7.03
CA ILE A 154 15.76 2.29 7.07
C ILE A 154 15.53 3.15 5.83
N PHE A 155 14.62 2.73 4.96
CA PHE A 155 14.19 3.49 3.79
C PHE A 155 12.80 4.04 4.06
N ILE A 156 12.65 5.36 3.97
CA ILE A 156 11.35 6.04 4.03
C ILE A 156 11.12 6.66 2.67
N ASP A 157 10.17 6.09 1.93
CA ASP A 157 9.72 6.64 0.66
C ASP A 157 8.59 7.65 0.85
N GLU A 158 8.43 8.59 -0.08
CA GLU A 158 7.50 9.72 0.03
C GLU A 158 7.66 10.51 1.36
N ALA A 159 8.88 10.56 1.91
CA ALA A 159 9.19 11.20 3.19
C ALA A 159 8.79 12.68 3.23
N ALA A 160 8.80 13.35 2.08
CA ALA A 160 8.34 14.74 1.92
C ALA A 160 6.85 14.92 2.27
N ALA A 161 6.04 13.86 2.13
CA ALA A 161 4.59 13.89 2.40
C ALA A 161 4.23 13.51 3.85
N SER A 162 5.21 13.11 4.66
CA SER A 162 5.01 12.73 6.06
C SER A 162 5.35 13.87 7.03
N MET A 163 4.59 14.00 8.12
CA MET A 163 4.98 14.90 9.20
C MET A 163 6.33 14.45 9.77
N GLU A 164 7.12 15.40 10.27
CA GLU A 164 8.39 15.04 10.91
C GLU A 164 8.21 14.03 12.06
N ALA A 165 7.18 14.22 12.89
CA ALA A 165 6.86 13.29 13.97
C ALA A 165 6.58 11.86 13.44
N GLU A 166 5.86 11.73 12.32
CA GLU A 166 5.58 10.44 11.70
C GLU A 166 6.84 9.77 11.18
N ALA A 167 7.70 10.51 10.48
CA ALA A 167 8.97 9.99 10.00
C ALA A 167 9.85 9.51 11.17
N LEU A 168 9.89 10.26 12.28
CA LEU A 168 10.65 9.90 13.47
C LEU A 168 10.11 8.64 14.16
N MET A 169 8.80 8.40 14.15
CA MET A 169 8.23 7.13 14.63
C MET A 169 8.81 5.92 13.87
N GLY A 170 8.98 6.05 12.55
CA GLY A 170 9.60 5.03 11.70
C GLY A 170 11.11 4.86 11.87
N ILE A 171 11.76 5.69 12.70
CA ILE A 171 13.22 5.70 12.88
C ILE A 171 13.61 5.37 14.32
N ALA A 172 13.15 6.16 15.30
CA ALA A 172 13.74 6.24 16.63
C ALA A 172 13.66 4.93 17.42
N GLY A 173 12.56 4.17 17.27
CA GLY A 173 12.36 2.92 17.98
C GLY A 173 13.16 1.75 17.42
N VAL A 174 13.37 1.71 16.10
CA VAL A 174 13.81 0.51 15.38
C VAL A 174 15.26 0.56 14.87
N LYS A 175 15.86 1.76 14.90
CA LYS A 175 17.23 2.04 14.50
C LYS A 175 18.26 1.36 15.43
N ARG A 176 19.26 0.70 14.85
CA ARG A 176 20.50 0.28 15.54
C ARG A 176 21.55 1.42 15.59
N SER A 177 22.61 1.26 16.37
CA SER A 177 23.72 2.23 16.46
C SER A 177 24.36 2.56 15.11
N ASN A 178 24.66 1.54 14.30
CA ASN A 178 25.23 1.66 12.95
C ASN A 178 24.14 1.49 11.88
N CYS A 179 23.12 2.35 11.91
CA CYS A 179 22.01 2.31 10.95
C CYS A 179 22.10 3.48 9.96
N HIS A 180 21.92 3.18 8.68
CA HIS A 180 21.73 4.18 7.64
C HIS A 180 20.24 4.50 7.49
N VAL A 181 19.88 5.77 7.49
CA VAL A 181 18.51 6.23 7.24
C VAL A 181 18.49 6.95 5.90
N ILE A 182 17.67 6.47 4.98
CA ILE A 182 17.54 6.97 3.63
C ILE A 182 16.12 7.53 3.48
N LEU A 183 16.03 8.82 3.21
CA LEU A 183 14.76 9.50 2.92
C LEU A 183 14.67 9.73 1.41
N SER A 184 13.62 9.20 0.80
CA SER A 184 13.23 9.43 -0.59
C SER A 184 11.94 10.24 -0.62
N GLY A 185 11.80 11.13 -1.59
CA GLY A 185 10.62 11.98 -1.74
C GLY A 185 10.91 13.24 -2.54
N ASP A 186 9.91 14.10 -2.66
CA ASP A 186 10.02 15.34 -3.39
C ASP A 186 9.37 16.51 -2.62
N PRO A 187 10.16 17.45 -2.06
CA PRO A 187 9.65 18.59 -1.29
C PRO A 187 8.93 19.64 -2.17
N LYS A 188 8.97 19.49 -3.51
CA LYS A 188 8.20 20.30 -4.46
C LYS A 188 6.84 19.67 -4.80
N GLN A 189 6.56 18.44 -4.36
CA GLN A 189 5.24 17.79 -4.43
C GLN A 189 4.51 17.91 -3.09
N LEU A 190 3.42 17.14 -2.90
CA LEU A 190 2.57 17.26 -1.72
C LEU A 190 3.36 17.04 -0.43
N GLY A 191 3.15 17.97 0.51
CA GLY A 191 3.62 17.85 1.88
C GLY A 191 2.58 17.21 2.80
N PRO A 192 2.84 17.21 4.12
CA PRO A 192 1.95 16.67 5.13
C PRO A 192 0.58 17.37 5.14
N VAL A 193 -0.49 16.58 5.34
CA VAL A 193 -1.86 17.11 5.39
C VAL A 193 -2.20 17.58 6.81
N ILE A 194 -2.11 18.88 7.05
CA ILE A 194 -2.40 19.48 8.36
C ILE A 194 -3.79 20.13 8.37
N LYS A 195 -4.71 19.59 9.19
CA LYS A 195 -6.06 20.13 9.33
C LYS A 195 -6.08 21.48 10.08
N ASN A 196 -5.26 21.60 11.12
CA ASN A 196 -5.20 22.81 11.94
C ASN A 196 -4.29 23.86 11.30
N LYS A 197 -4.88 24.94 10.77
CA LYS A 197 -4.13 26.02 10.10
C LYS A 197 -3.09 26.70 11.00
N ARG A 198 -3.37 26.82 12.30
CA ARG A 198 -2.42 27.39 13.28
C ARG A 198 -1.21 26.47 13.43
N ALA A 199 -1.44 25.16 13.59
CA ALA A 199 -0.33 24.19 13.67
C ALA A 199 0.53 24.20 12.39
N ALA A 200 -0.11 24.25 11.21
CA ALA A 200 0.60 24.41 9.94
C ALA A 200 1.46 25.68 9.93
N SER A 201 0.89 26.84 10.30
CA SER A 201 1.65 28.11 10.36
C SER A 201 2.81 28.11 11.34
N LEU A 202 2.78 27.23 12.35
CA LEU A 202 3.86 27.04 13.33
C LEU A 202 4.90 26.00 12.87
N GLY A 203 4.76 25.45 11.66
CA GLY A 203 5.75 24.59 11.00
C GLY A 203 5.46 23.09 11.04
N LEU A 204 4.29 22.66 11.52
CA LEU A 204 3.91 21.23 11.49
C LEU A 204 3.72 20.69 10.05
N ASP A 205 3.55 21.58 9.08
CA ASP A 205 3.45 21.26 7.66
C ASP A 205 4.83 21.03 6.99
N LYS A 206 5.94 21.13 7.74
CA LYS A 206 7.27 20.81 7.24
C LYS A 206 7.62 19.37 7.57
N SER A 207 7.99 18.62 6.53
CA SER A 207 8.47 17.24 6.70
C SER A 207 9.90 17.20 7.26
N LEU A 208 10.30 16.04 7.79
CA LEU A 208 11.69 15.81 8.19
C LEU A 208 12.66 16.05 7.03
N MET A 209 12.29 15.61 5.83
CA MET A 209 13.09 15.80 4.61
C MET A 209 13.29 17.28 4.30
N GLU A 210 12.21 18.08 4.30
CA GLU A 210 12.29 19.52 4.07
C GLU A 210 13.15 20.22 5.12
N ARG A 211 12.99 19.88 6.40
CA ARG A 211 13.81 20.46 7.46
C ARG A 211 15.30 20.13 7.27
N LEU A 212 15.63 18.90 6.87
CA LEU A 212 17.01 18.49 6.60
C LEU A 212 17.60 19.27 5.43
N LEU A 213 16.87 19.42 4.32
CA LEU A 213 17.33 20.18 3.14
C LEU A 213 17.56 21.67 3.42
N HIS A 214 16.98 22.22 4.50
CA HIS A 214 17.25 23.58 4.97
C HIS A 214 18.47 23.68 5.89
N ASN A 215 18.98 22.55 6.39
CA ASN A 215 20.19 22.51 7.21
C ASN A 215 21.42 22.75 6.33
N LYS A 216 22.42 23.48 6.85
CA LYS A 216 23.68 23.78 6.15
C LYS A 216 24.34 22.56 5.52
N LEU A 217 24.24 21.38 6.16
CA LEU A 217 24.84 20.14 5.65
C LEU A 217 24.18 19.61 4.36
N TYR A 218 22.88 19.88 4.16
CA TYR A 218 22.12 19.40 3.00
C TYR A 218 21.58 20.54 2.15
N LYS A 219 21.98 21.79 2.40
CA LYS A 219 21.55 22.93 1.58
C LYS A 219 22.21 22.81 0.20
N VAL A 220 21.49 23.25 -0.82
CA VAL A 220 22.10 23.56 -2.12
C VAL A 220 22.70 24.96 -2.04
N ASP A 221 23.95 25.07 -2.46
CA ASP A 221 24.69 26.32 -2.51
C ASP A 221 24.12 27.24 -3.60
N ASP A 222 24.45 28.53 -3.53
CA ASP A 222 23.85 29.54 -4.41
C ASP A 222 24.27 29.34 -5.89
N ASP A 223 25.36 28.62 -6.13
CA ASP A 223 25.81 28.19 -7.47
C ASP A 223 25.14 26.90 -7.98
N GLY A 224 24.23 26.32 -7.17
CA GLY A 224 23.52 25.09 -7.47
C GLY A 224 24.28 23.80 -7.09
N SER A 225 25.48 23.89 -6.53
CA SER A 225 26.25 22.74 -6.05
C SER A 225 25.75 22.23 -4.69
N TYR A 226 26.04 20.97 -4.37
CA TYR A 226 25.72 20.34 -3.09
C TYR A 226 26.53 19.07 -2.89
N ASP A 227 26.68 18.62 -1.64
CA ASP A 227 27.33 17.35 -1.34
C ASP A 227 26.46 16.16 -1.78
N THR A 228 26.85 15.53 -2.90
CA THR A 228 26.13 14.39 -3.48
C THR A 228 26.16 13.14 -2.61
N ARG A 229 26.99 13.09 -1.56
CA ARG A 229 27.03 12.01 -0.58
C ARG A 229 25.92 12.15 0.47
N LEU A 230 25.40 13.36 0.66
CA LEU A 230 24.38 13.69 1.65
C LEU A 230 22.98 13.85 1.05
N GLN A 231 22.89 14.41 -0.17
CA GLN A 231 21.64 14.44 -0.93
C GLN A 231 21.90 14.06 -2.39
N LEU A 232 20.96 13.37 -3.02
CA LEU A 232 21.03 13.04 -4.44
C LEU A 232 19.73 13.44 -5.14
N ARG A 233 19.84 14.22 -6.22
CA ARG A 233 18.71 14.61 -7.06
C ARG A 233 18.65 13.72 -8.30
N LEU A 234 17.56 12.96 -8.44
CA LEU A 234 17.30 12.16 -9.64
C LEU A 234 16.68 13.04 -10.73
N ARG A 235 17.47 13.35 -11.76
CA ARG A 235 17.08 14.31 -12.81
C ARG A 235 16.45 13.67 -14.05
N ARG A 236 16.71 12.39 -14.29
CA ARG A 236 16.22 11.69 -15.48
C ARG A 236 14.77 11.25 -15.29
N ASN A 237 13.86 11.81 -16.07
CA ASN A 237 12.43 11.50 -16.04
C ASN A 237 12.10 10.45 -17.13
N TYR A 238 11.65 9.27 -16.72
CA TYR A 238 11.29 8.18 -17.63
C TYR A 238 9.77 8.01 -17.81
N ARG A 239 8.97 8.91 -17.24
CA ARG A 239 7.51 8.77 -17.16
C ARG A 239 6.82 9.36 -18.38
N SER A 240 7.12 10.62 -18.72
CA SER A 240 6.23 11.46 -19.51
C SER A 240 6.85 11.92 -20.83
N HIS A 241 5.98 12.30 -21.76
CA HIS A 241 6.35 13.00 -22.99
C HIS A 241 7.19 14.27 -22.69
N PRO A 242 8.24 14.58 -23.47
CA PRO A 242 9.13 15.72 -23.20
C PRO A 242 8.41 17.05 -23.00
N GLU A 243 7.38 17.36 -23.78
CA GLU A 243 6.60 18.59 -23.62
C GLU A 243 5.82 18.64 -22.30
N ILE A 244 5.33 17.50 -21.80
CA ILE A 244 4.64 17.41 -20.49
C ILE A 244 5.68 17.63 -19.37
N VAL A 245 6.84 16.97 -19.46
CA VAL A 245 7.96 17.20 -18.53
C VAL A 245 8.35 18.67 -18.55
N GLY A 246 8.48 19.27 -19.74
CA GLY A 246 8.90 20.65 -19.93
C GLY A 246 8.02 21.69 -19.23
N ILE A 247 6.72 21.44 -19.05
CA ILE A 247 5.85 22.35 -18.29
C ILE A 247 6.26 22.40 -16.82
N TYR A 248 6.17 21.29 -16.10
CA TYR A 248 6.42 21.31 -14.66
C TYR A 248 7.91 21.44 -14.33
N ASN A 249 8.81 21.00 -15.22
CA ASN A 249 10.25 21.21 -15.10
C ASN A 249 10.62 22.70 -15.08
N GLN A 250 10.00 23.49 -15.97
CA GLN A 250 10.20 24.94 -15.99
C GLN A 250 9.59 25.61 -14.76
N LEU A 251 8.41 25.18 -14.32
CA LEU A 251 7.69 25.81 -13.21
C LEU A 251 8.30 25.50 -11.84
N TYR A 252 8.79 24.28 -11.61
CA TYR A 252 9.07 23.81 -10.24
C TYR A 252 10.48 23.24 -10.03
N TYR A 253 11.25 23.00 -11.09
CA TYR A 253 12.55 22.31 -11.01
C TYR A 253 13.68 23.03 -11.78
N ASP A 254 13.53 24.32 -12.08
CA ASP A 254 14.56 25.16 -12.69
C ASP A 254 15.16 24.56 -13.99
N ASN A 255 14.33 23.87 -14.77
CA ASN A 255 14.73 23.15 -15.98
C ASN A 255 15.79 22.05 -15.76
N GLN A 256 15.94 21.54 -14.54
CA GLN A 256 16.95 20.53 -14.22
C GLN A 256 16.54 19.12 -14.64
N LEU A 257 15.25 18.81 -14.81
CA LEU A 257 14.80 17.50 -15.24
C LEU A 257 15.13 17.23 -16.72
N ILE A 258 15.47 15.99 -17.02
CA ILE A 258 15.88 15.52 -18.34
C ILE A 258 14.87 14.46 -18.79
N PRO A 259 14.06 14.70 -19.83
CA PRO A 259 13.13 13.69 -20.34
C PRO A 259 13.92 12.55 -21.02
N MET A 260 13.67 11.33 -20.58
CA MET A 260 14.33 10.09 -21.04
C MET A 260 13.33 9.02 -21.49
N ALA A 261 12.03 9.30 -21.42
CA ALA A 261 11.00 8.36 -21.85
C ALA A 261 11.08 8.12 -23.37
N PRO A 262 11.05 6.85 -23.84
CA PRO A 262 11.06 6.56 -25.27
C PRO A 262 9.85 7.17 -25.98
N LEU A 263 10.08 8.01 -27.01
CA LEU A 263 9.00 8.71 -27.73
C LEU A 263 7.95 7.76 -28.31
N GLN A 264 8.33 6.56 -28.71
CA GLN A 264 7.40 5.54 -29.22
C GLN A 264 6.34 5.13 -28.19
N LYS A 265 6.65 5.23 -26.89
CA LYS A 265 5.73 4.89 -25.80
C LYS A 265 4.90 6.09 -25.35
N VAL A 266 5.47 7.30 -25.38
CA VAL A 266 4.83 8.50 -24.81
C VAL A 266 4.18 9.43 -25.84
N ASN A 267 4.48 9.26 -27.14
CA ASN A 267 3.90 10.08 -28.21
C ASN A 267 2.71 9.41 -28.93
N ILE A 268 2.07 8.42 -28.28
CA ILE A 268 0.93 7.67 -28.84
C ILE A 268 -0.30 8.54 -29.10
N ALA A 269 -0.41 9.69 -28.43
CA ALA A 269 -1.54 10.61 -28.58
C ALA A 269 -1.42 11.58 -29.75
N ALA A 270 -0.30 11.56 -30.50
CA ALA A 270 0.00 12.53 -31.55
C ALA A 270 -1.07 12.58 -32.67
N ASN A 271 -1.74 11.45 -32.92
CA ASN A 271 -2.73 11.32 -33.99
C ASN A 271 -4.18 11.36 -33.47
N TRP A 272 -4.37 11.73 -32.20
CA TRP A 272 -5.71 11.85 -31.64
C TRP A 272 -6.45 13.00 -32.35
N GLY A 273 -7.57 12.70 -33.02
CA GLY A 273 -8.26 13.67 -33.89
C GLY A 273 -8.80 14.92 -33.20
N LEU A 274 -8.73 14.99 -31.86
CA LEU A 274 -9.10 16.16 -31.05
C LEU A 274 -7.90 16.95 -30.54
N LEU A 275 -6.68 16.45 -30.76
CA LEU A 275 -5.44 17.17 -30.49
C LEU A 275 -5.00 17.88 -31.79
N PRO A 276 -5.10 19.22 -31.88
CA PRO A 276 -4.78 19.93 -33.12
C PRO A 276 -3.30 19.84 -33.52
N ASN A 277 -2.42 19.67 -32.53
CA ASN A 277 -0.98 19.59 -32.72
C ASN A 277 -0.42 18.36 -32.00
N GLY A 278 -0.12 17.31 -32.76
CA GLY A 278 0.39 16.05 -32.25
C GLY A 278 1.76 16.14 -31.57
N GLU A 279 2.53 17.19 -31.84
CA GLU A 279 3.85 17.40 -31.21
C GLU A 279 3.77 17.98 -29.79
N PHE A 280 2.58 18.47 -29.39
CA PHE A 280 2.35 19.08 -28.09
C PHE A 280 1.15 18.42 -27.41
N PRO A 281 1.32 17.29 -26.71
CA PRO A 281 0.22 16.50 -26.15
C PRO A 281 -0.30 17.07 -24.82
N ILE A 282 -0.49 18.39 -24.79
CA ILE A 282 -1.15 19.13 -23.72
C ILE A 282 -2.27 19.94 -24.35
N LEU A 283 -3.51 19.63 -23.98
CA LEU A 283 -4.71 20.26 -24.49
C LEU A 283 -5.37 21.09 -23.41
N PHE A 284 -5.69 22.35 -23.69
CA PHE A 284 -6.51 23.17 -22.79
C PHE A 284 -7.89 23.41 -23.40
N ASN A 285 -8.92 22.90 -22.74
CA ASN A 285 -10.32 23.13 -23.09
C ASN A 285 -10.91 24.26 -22.24
N ALA A 286 -11.09 25.43 -22.85
CA ALA A 286 -11.78 26.54 -22.22
C ALA A 286 -13.27 26.21 -22.01
N THR A 287 -13.67 26.10 -20.75
CA THR A 287 -15.04 25.80 -20.33
C THR A 287 -15.54 26.88 -19.37
N TYR A 288 -16.62 27.56 -19.74
CA TYR A 288 -17.17 28.71 -19.00
C TYR A 288 -18.35 28.31 -18.10
N GLY A 289 -18.26 27.14 -17.46
CA GLY A 289 -19.28 26.66 -16.52
C GLY A 289 -19.26 27.43 -15.21
N LYS A 290 -20.42 27.53 -14.57
CA LYS A 290 -20.54 28.13 -13.23
C LYS A 290 -20.11 27.12 -12.17
N THR A 291 -19.33 27.59 -11.19
CA THR A 291 -19.02 26.81 -9.99
C THR A 291 -20.25 26.78 -9.08
N GLU A 292 -20.66 25.58 -8.69
CA GLU A 292 -21.82 25.33 -7.84
C GLU A 292 -21.41 24.64 -6.53
N HIS A 293 -22.24 24.80 -5.50
CA HIS A 293 -22.07 24.19 -4.18
C HIS A 293 -23.33 23.38 -3.86
N LYS A 294 -23.17 22.20 -3.22
CA LYS A 294 -24.33 21.51 -2.64
C LYS A 294 -24.76 22.21 -1.35
N HIS A 295 -26.06 22.28 -1.08
CA HIS A 295 -26.66 23.02 0.04
C HIS A 295 -26.05 22.73 1.44
N ASN A 296 -25.39 21.58 1.63
CA ASN A 296 -24.73 21.18 2.89
C ASN A 296 -23.24 20.78 2.71
N SER A 297 -22.54 21.29 1.68
CA SER A 297 -21.13 20.94 1.45
C SER A 297 -20.26 22.16 1.22
N THR A 298 -19.09 22.16 1.85
CA THR A 298 -18.02 23.13 1.59
C THR A 298 -17.27 22.85 0.28
N SER A 299 -17.56 21.73 -0.41
CA SER A 299 -16.91 21.36 -1.67
C SER A 299 -17.70 21.84 -2.89
N SER A 300 -16.97 22.25 -3.93
CA SER A 300 -17.53 22.77 -5.17
C SER A 300 -17.55 21.73 -6.28
N PHE A 301 -18.42 21.93 -7.27
CA PHE A 301 -18.45 21.17 -8.52
C PHE A 301 -18.79 22.08 -9.70
N ASN A 302 -18.51 21.62 -10.92
CA ASN A 302 -18.82 22.33 -12.17
C ASN A 302 -19.37 21.33 -13.18
N LEU A 303 -20.68 21.43 -13.45
CA LEU A 303 -21.39 20.48 -14.31
C LEU A 303 -20.99 20.59 -15.79
N LEU A 304 -20.61 21.78 -16.28
CA LEU A 304 -20.15 21.90 -17.67
C LEU A 304 -18.78 21.27 -17.86
N GLU A 305 -17.86 21.44 -16.91
CA GLU A 305 -16.58 20.73 -16.93
C GLU A 305 -16.77 19.22 -16.84
N ALA A 306 -17.69 18.76 -15.99
CA ALA A 306 -18.03 17.35 -15.90
C ALA A 306 -18.54 16.83 -17.26
N LYS A 307 -19.51 17.49 -17.89
CA LYS A 307 -20.02 17.12 -19.22
C LYS A 307 -18.90 17.09 -20.28
N ALA A 308 -17.96 18.04 -20.23
CA ALA A 308 -16.81 18.06 -21.11
C ALA A 308 -15.89 16.85 -20.87
N ILE A 309 -15.64 16.47 -19.62
CA ILE A 309 -14.89 15.24 -19.27
C ILE A 309 -15.62 14.00 -19.81
N TYR A 310 -16.91 13.85 -19.53
CA TYR A 310 -17.70 12.71 -20.00
C TYR A 310 -17.57 12.54 -21.52
N TRP A 311 -17.68 13.64 -22.24
CA TRP A 311 -17.53 13.64 -23.68
C TRP A 311 -16.09 13.27 -24.12
N CYS A 312 -15.06 13.78 -23.45
CA CYS A 312 -13.67 13.46 -23.76
C CYS A 312 -13.38 11.98 -23.53
N VAL A 313 -13.79 11.45 -22.38
CA VAL A 313 -13.67 10.02 -22.04
C VAL A 313 -14.39 9.17 -23.08
N LYS A 314 -15.63 9.53 -23.44
CA LYS A 314 -16.38 8.81 -24.48
C LYS A 314 -15.61 8.76 -25.79
N ARG A 315 -15.08 9.88 -26.28
CA ARG A 315 -14.34 9.95 -27.56
C ARG A 315 -13.03 9.16 -27.51
N LEU A 316 -12.28 9.25 -26.41
CA LEU A 316 -11.07 8.46 -26.22
C LEU A 316 -11.37 6.95 -26.29
N LEU A 317 -12.43 6.50 -25.63
CA LEU A 317 -12.81 5.09 -25.63
C LEU A 317 -13.43 4.62 -26.96
N THR A 318 -14.15 5.49 -27.69
CA THR A 318 -14.79 5.11 -28.97
C THR A 318 -13.87 5.21 -30.16
N ASP A 319 -13.06 6.27 -30.23
CA ASP A 319 -12.26 6.59 -31.41
C ASP A 319 -10.79 6.21 -31.22
N GLY A 320 -10.35 5.99 -29.99
CA GLY A 320 -8.94 5.77 -29.66
C GLY A 320 -8.10 7.04 -29.82
N LEU A 321 -6.80 6.86 -30.05
CA LEU A 321 -5.82 7.93 -30.28
C LEU A 321 -5.40 8.05 -31.76
N GLY A 322 -6.24 7.53 -32.68
CA GLY A 322 -5.89 7.40 -34.10
C GLY A 322 -4.95 6.21 -34.37
N ASN A 323 -4.69 5.93 -35.66
CA ASN A 323 -3.82 4.83 -36.11
C ASN A 323 -4.09 3.48 -35.42
N ASP A 324 -5.37 3.14 -35.23
CA ASP A 324 -5.84 1.90 -34.58
C ASP A 324 -5.40 1.70 -33.10
N VAL A 325 -4.89 2.76 -32.45
CA VAL A 325 -4.56 2.74 -31.02
C VAL A 325 -5.84 2.80 -30.19
N ARG A 326 -6.23 1.65 -29.62
CA ARG A 326 -7.36 1.55 -28.68
C ARG A 326 -6.97 2.11 -27.30
N VAL A 327 -7.94 2.74 -26.65
CA VAL A 327 -7.81 3.24 -25.27
C VAL A 327 -8.77 2.44 -24.38
N GLN A 328 -8.26 1.93 -23.27
CA GLN A 328 -9.06 1.27 -22.25
C GLN A 328 -9.43 2.24 -21.13
N PRO A 329 -10.48 1.96 -20.34
CA PRO A 329 -10.81 2.77 -19.17
C PRO A 329 -9.63 2.95 -18.20
N ASP A 330 -8.82 1.89 -18.02
CA ASP A 330 -7.66 1.91 -17.13
C ASP A 330 -6.48 2.74 -17.68
N ASP A 331 -6.49 3.15 -18.95
CA ASP A 331 -5.49 4.08 -19.51
C ASP A 331 -5.79 5.55 -19.14
N ILE A 332 -6.99 5.83 -18.61
CA ILE A 332 -7.49 7.18 -18.33
C ILE A 332 -7.56 7.40 -16.82
N GLY A 333 -6.96 8.49 -16.35
CA GLY A 333 -7.19 9.03 -15.02
C GLY A 333 -7.87 10.39 -15.06
N VAL A 334 -8.85 10.61 -14.19
CA VAL A 334 -9.51 11.92 -14.03
C VAL A 334 -9.20 12.49 -12.66
N ILE A 335 -8.57 13.67 -12.65
CA ILE A 335 -8.13 14.35 -11.44
C ILE A 335 -8.91 15.65 -11.26
N THR A 336 -9.36 15.92 -10.03
CA THR A 336 -9.96 17.21 -9.69
C THR A 336 -9.69 17.59 -8.23
N PRO A 337 -9.52 18.89 -7.90
CA PRO A 337 -9.31 19.33 -6.53
C PRO A 337 -10.41 18.97 -5.52
N TYR A 338 -11.64 18.82 -5.99
CA TYR A 338 -12.82 18.91 -5.14
C TYR A 338 -13.57 17.58 -5.07
N LEU A 339 -13.79 17.08 -3.84
CA LEU A 339 -14.49 15.82 -3.60
C LEU A 339 -15.91 15.80 -4.20
N ALA A 340 -16.62 16.93 -4.18
CA ALA A 340 -17.95 17.03 -4.81
C ALA A 340 -17.88 16.87 -6.34
N GLN A 341 -16.82 17.36 -6.99
CA GLN A 341 -16.58 17.12 -8.42
C GLN A 341 -16.21 15.65 -8.66
N CYS A 342 -15.38 15.03 -7.81
CA CYS A 342 -15.10 13.59 -7.91
C CYS A 342 -16.39 12.77 -7.86
N LYS A 343 -17.28 13.05 -6.89
CA LYS A 343 -18.57 12.36 -6.76
C LYS A 343 -19.44 12.59 -8.00
N CYS A 344 -19.57 13.84 -8.45
CA CYS A 344 -20.34 14.17 -9.66
C CYS A 344 -19.84 13.42 -10.90
N LEU A 345 -18.51 13.29 -11.05
CA LEU A 345 -17.90 12.57 -12.17
C LEU A 345 -18.12 11.06 -12.05
N LYS A 346 -17.95 10.47 -10.86
CA LYS A 346 -18.22 9.04 -10.62
C LYS A 346 -19.67 8.67 -10.88
N ASP A 347 -20.62 9.53 -10.50
CA ASP A 347 -22.05 9.31 -10.73
C ASP A 347 -22.42 9.39 -12.23
N MET A 348 -21.65 10.14 -13.03
CA MET A 348 -21.98 10.44 -14.43
C MET A 348 -21.19 9.56 -15.43
N LEU A 349 -19.95 9.18 -15.12
CA LEU A 349 -19.15 8.29 -15.95
C LEU A 349 -19.68 6.87 -15.80
N ARG A 350 -19.93 6.21 -16.94
CA ARG A 350 -20.48 4.84 -16.98
C ARG A 350 -19.40 3.75 -17.07
N TRP A 351 -18.16 4.18 -17.25
CA TRP A 351 -17.00 3.32 -17.39
C TRP A 351 -16.20 3.33 -16.09
N ASP A 352 -15.48 2.26 -15.83
CA ASP A 352 -14.59 2.13 -14.67
C ASP A 352 -13.29 2.92 -14.90
N VAL A 353 -13.43 4.24 -15.00
CA VAL A 353 -12.32 5.18 -15.12
C VAL A 353 -11.97 5.68 -13.74
N GLU A 354 -10.69 5.70 -13.41
CA GLU A 354 -10.22 6.15 -12.11
C GLU A 354 -10.46 7.65 -11.93
N VAL A 355 -11.31 8.02 -10.96
CA VAL A 355 -11.57 9.43 -10.59
C VAL A 355 -11.13 9.68 -9.16
N GLY A 356 -10.27 10.69 -8.96
CA GLY A 356 -9.70 10.99 -7.65
C GLY A 356 -9.32 12.46 -7.46
N THR A 357 -8.93 12.79 -6.23
CA THR A 357 -8.34 14.09 -5.91
C THR A 357 -6.85 14.10 -6.22
N VAL A 358 -6.22 15.27 -6.17
CA VAL A 358 -4.77 15.39 -6.32
C VAL A 358 -4.04 14.54 -5.28
N GLU A 359 -4.53 14.55 -4.03
CA GLU A 359 -3.99 13.76 -2.93
C GLU A 359 -4.08 12.25 -3.19
N SER A 360 -5.20 11.74 -3.69
CA SER A 360 -5.34 10.30 -3.96
C SER A 360 -4.52 9.82 -5.16
N TYR A 361 -4.03 10.75 -6.00
CA TYR A 361 -3.23 10.47 -7.19
C TYR A 361 -1.71 10.61 -6.98
N GLN A 362 -1.26 10.92 -5.76
CA GLN A 362 0.17 10.89 -5.44
C GLN A 362 0.72 9.46 -5.64
N GLY A 363 1.92 9.36 -6.23
CA GLY A 363 2.53 8.08 -6.61
C GLY A 363 1.87 7.37 -7.81
N ARG A 364 0.67 7.76 -8.24
CA ARG A 364 -0.04 7.17 -9.39
C ARG A 364 0.33 7.86 -10.69
N GLU A 365 0.12 7.18 -11.81
CA GLU A 365 0.37 7.69 -13.16
C GLU A 365 -0.53 6.97 -14.17
N LYS A 366 -0.96 7.67 -15.22
CA LYS A 366 -1.78 7.08 -16.30
C LYS A 366 -1.30 7.58 -17.67
N PRO A 367 -1.46 6.78 -18.75
CA PRO A 367 -1.23 7.22 -20.12
C PRO A 367 -1.91 8.56 -20.43
N ILE A 368 -3.18 8.69 -20.05
CA ILE A 368 -3.99 9.88 -20.29
C ILE A 368 -4.49 10.42 -18.96
N ILE A 369 -4.26 11.71 -18.70
CA ILE A 369 -4.82 12.41 -17.54
C ILE A 369 -5.73 13.54 -18.01
N ILE A 370 -6.94 13.56 -17.48
CA ILE A 370 -7.92 14.63 -17.68
C ILE A 370 -8.14 15.34 -16.35
N VAL A 371 -8.03 16.66 -16.37
CA VAL A 371 -8.13 17.49 -15.17
C VAL A 371 -9.35 18.38 -15.27
N SER A 372 -10.21 18.35 -14.25
CA SER A 372 -11.22 19.39 -14.02
C SER A 372 -10.77 20.32 -12.90
N LEU A 373 -10.62 21.60 -13.25
CA LEU A 373 -10.11 22.64 -12.37
C LEU A 373 -11.22 23.29 -11.54
N VAL A 374 -12.49 23.15 -11.95
CA VAL A 374 -13.76 23.54 -11.31
C VAL A 374 -13.96 25.04 -11.07
N SER A 375 -12.87 25.77 -10.81
CA SER A 375 -12.88 27.16 -10.37
C SER A 375 -13.21 28.09 -11.52
N SER A 376 -14.39 28.70 -11.43
CA SER A 376 -14.89 29.74 -12.31
C SER A 376 -15.39 30.91 -11.47
N PHE A 377 -14.95 32.12 -11.81
CA PHE A 377 -15.38 33.40 -11.25
C PHE A 377 -15.12 33.57 -9.74
N MET A 378 -14.22 32.75 -9.16
CA MET A 378 -13.69 32.87 -7.80
C MET A 378 -12.18 32.62 -7.80
N ARG A 379 -11.47 33.19 -6.81
CA ARG A 379 -10.05 32.88 -6.60
C ARG A 379 -9.89 31.39 -6.33
N PRO A 380 -9.05 30.68 -7.09
CA PRO A 380 -8.88 29.25 -6.90
C PRO A 380 -7.95 28.98 -5.71
N TYR A 381 -8.45 29.15 -4.48
CA TYR A 381 -7.69 28.94 -3.24
C TYR A 381 -7.04 27.55 -3.14
N PHE A 382 -7.58 26.54 -3.84
CA PHE A 382 -6.94 25.23 -3.91
C PHE A 382 -5.76 25.21 -4.89
N LEU A 383 -5.89 25.89 -6.03
CA LEU A 383 -4.87 25.93 -7.09
C LEU A 383 -3.73 26.91 -6.77
N SER A 384 -3.84 27.69 -5.69
CA SER A 384 -2.75 28.54 -5.21
C SER A 384 -1.63 27.76 -4.53
N ASN A 385 -1.80 26.45 -4.28
CA ASN A 385 -0.71 25.62 -3.76
C ASN A 385 0.10 25.03 -4.94
N PRO A 386 1.34 25.50 -5.19
CA PRO A 386 2.15 25.05 -6.32
C PRO A 386 2.47 23.55 -6.27
N ARG A 387 2.56 22.95 -5.07
CA ARG A 387 2.81 21.52 -4.89
C ARG A 387 1.70 20.65 -5.47
N ARG A 388 0.44 21.08 -5.30
CA ARG A 388 -0.73 20.39 -5.86
C ARG A 388 -0.75 20.48 -7.37
N VAL A 389 -0.42 21.64 -7.91
CA VAL A 389 -0.34 21.85 -9.37
C VAL A 389 0.79 20.99 -9.96
N ASN A 390 1.96 20.93 -9.31
CA ASN A 390 3.07 20.05 -9.71
C ASN A 390 2.65 18.58 -9.76
N VAL A 391 1.98 18.06 -8.72
CA VAL A 391 1.46 16.68 -8.73
C VAL A 391 0.51 16.48 -9.89
N LEU A 392 -0.50 17.35 -10.03
CA LEU A 392 -1.53 17.28 -11.07
C LEU A 392 -0.95 17.24 -12.49
N LEU A 393 0.06 18.08 -12.79
CA LEU A 393 0.70 18.13 -14.10
C LEU A 393 1.63 16.94 -14.39
N SER A 394 2.17 16.30 -13.35
CA SER A 394 3.18 15.24 -13.46
C SER A 394 2.62 13.81 -13.46
N ARG A 395 1.28 13.63 -13.50
CA ARG A 395 0.63 12.31 -13.53
C ARG A 395 0.49 11.72 -14.94
N ALA A 396 0.50 12.57 -15.97
CA ALA A 396 0.27 12.16 -17.36
C ALA A 396 1.54 11.59 -18.00
N LYS A 397 1.45 10.44 -18.65
CA LYS A 397 2.56 9.91 -19.46
C LYS A 397 2.53 10.43 -20.90
N CYS A 398 1.38 10.31 -21.55
CA CYS A 398 1.26 10.51 -23.00
C CYS A 398 0.41 11.71 -23.38
N LEU A 399 -0.67 11.99 -22.64
CA LEU A 399 -1.61 13.08 -22.95
C LEU A 399 -2.14 13.73 -21.69
N LEU A 400 -2.04 15.06 -21.62
CA LEU A 400 -2.61 15.88 -20.55
C LEU A 400 -3.73 16.76 -21.09
N ILE A 401 -4.95 16.62 -20.55
CA ILE A 401 -6.10 17.44 -20.93
C ILE A 401 -6.54 18.26 -19.72
N LEU A 402 -6.45 19.59 -19.84
CA LEU A 402 -6.88 20.53 -18.82
C LEU A 402 -8.24 21.13 -19.21
N ILE A 403 -9.22 21.06 -18.32
CA ILE A 403 -10.57 21.59 -18.54
C ILE A 403 -10.86 22.61 -17.43
N GLY A 404 -11.18 23.84 -17.82
CA GLY A 404 -11.52 24.90 -16.88
C GLY A 404 -11.73 26.26 -17.53
N ASN A 405 -12.07 27.25 -16.70
CA ASN A 405 -12.30 28.63 -17.16
C ASN A 405 -10.97 29.41 -17.24
N PRO A 406 -10.48 29.74 -18.45
CA PRO A 406 -9.19 30.42 -18.61
C PRO A 406 -9.16 31.83 -18.00
N GLU A 407 -10.29 32.52 -17.90
CA GLU A 407 -10.34 33.88 -17.33
C GLU A 407 -10.14 33.85 -15.81
N SER A 408 -10.66 32.81 -15.15
CA SER A 408 -10.50 32.64 -13.71
C SER A 408 -9.14 32.06 -13.36
N LEU A 409 -8.67 31.11 -14.17
CA LEU A 409 -7.38 30.44 -13.98
C LEU A 409 -6.19 31.34 -14.31
N GLY A 410 -6.33 32.26 -15.29
CA GLY A 410 -5.30 33.22 -15.66
C GLY A 410 -4.90 34.21 -14.55
N GLN A 411 -5.65 34.26 -13.44
CA GLN A 411 -5.24 35.00 -12.25
C GLN A 411 -4.07 34.34 -11.50
N ASN A 412 -3.77 33.07 -11.80
CA ASN A 412 -2.62 32.35 -11.28
C ASN A 412 -1.54 32.27 -12.37
N GLU A 413 -0.31 32.65 -12.03
CA GLU A 413 0.81 32.76 -12.97
C GLU A 413 1.16 31.42 -13.64
N ASP A 414 1.15 30.31 -12.90
CA ASP A 414 1.43 28.97 -13.45
C ASP A 414 0.40 28.59 -14.51
N PHE A 415 -0.89 28.78 -14.21
CA PHE A 415 -1.95 28.47 -15.17
C PHE A 415 -1.96 29.43 -16.36
N GLN A 416 -1.66 30.72 -16.14
CA GLN A 416 -1.52 31.69 -17.22
C GLN A 416 -0.41 31.25 -18.18
N HIS A 417 0.75 30.85 -17.67
CA HIS A 417 1.86 30.31 -18.46
C HIS A 417 1.45 29.06 -19.27
N ILE A 418 0.75 28.11 -18.64
CA ILE A 418 0.27 26.90 -19.32
C ILE A 418 -0.73 27.25 -20.43
N ILE A 419 -1.68 28.15 -20.15
CA ILE A 419 -2.68 28.61 -21.11
C ILE A 419 -1.99 29.28 -22.31
N ASP A 420 -1.00 30.14 -22.08
CA ASP A 420 -0.29 30.85 -23.14
C ASP A 420 0.57 29.89 -23.98
N LYS A 421 1.20 28.88 -23.37
CA LYS A 421 1.85 27.79 -24.12
C LYS A 421 0.85 27.02 -24.99
N CYS A 422 -0.32 26.66 -24.48
CA CYS A 422 -1.35 25.98 -25.28
C CYS A 422 -1.85 26.87 -26.43
N LYS A 423 -2.01 28.19 -26.23
CA LYS A 423 -2.35 29.13 -27.32
C LYS A 423 -1.25 29.18 -28.37
N LEU A 424 0.01 29.33 -27.95
CA LEU A 424 1.17 29.40 -28.83
C LEU A 424 1.33 28.12 -29.67
N ARG A 425 1.09 26.95 -29.06
CA ARG A 425 1.20 25.63 -29.73
C ARG A 425 -0.07 25.20 -30.47
N GLY A 426 -1.13 26.01 -30.44
CA GLY A 426 -2.38 25.73 -31.14
C GLY A 426 -3.29 24.69 -30.48
N THR A 427 -3.05 24.32 -29.23
CA THR A 427 -3.81 23.32 -28.45
C THR A 427 -4.75 23.94 -27.41
N PHE A 428 -5.04 25.24 -27.54
CA PHE A 428 -6.06 25.93 -26.76
C PHE A 428 -7.40 25.93 -27.52
N LEU A 429 -8.42 25.27 -26.97
CA LEU A 429 -9.74 25.12 -27.60
C LEU A 429 -10.80 25.99 -26.90
N LYS A 430 -11.43 26.89 -27.67
CA LYS A 430 -12.59 27.68 -27.22
C LYS A 430 -13.87 26.92 -27.55
N ASN A 431 -14.44 26.22 -26.56
CA ASN A 431 -15.66 25.40 -26.63
C ASN A 431 -15.55 24.11 -27.48
N PHE A 432 -15.37 22.99 -26.81
CA PHE A 432 -15.44 21.65 -27.42
C PHE A 432 -16.76 21.37 -28.18
N GLN A 433 -17.88 21.98 -27.78
CA GLN A 433 -19.18 21.77 -28.46
C GLN A 433 -19.25 22.36 -29.88
N LYS A 434 -18.46 23.39 -30.21
CA LYS A 434 -18.42 23.92 -31.59
C LYS A 434 -17.63 23.01 -32.55
N VAL A 435 -16.76 22.14 -32.03
CA VAL A 435 -16.07 21.11 -32.83
C VAL A 435 -17.08 20.09 -33.37
N GLU A 436 -18.15 19.78 -32.63
CA GLU A 436 -19.24 18.90 -33.07
C GLU A 436 -19.95 19.43 -34.34
N GLN A 437 -20.23 20.73 -34.39
CA GLN A 437 -20.85 21.34 -35.57
C GLN A 437 -19.89 21.39 -36.77
N LYS A 438 -18.60 21.67 -36.55
CA LYS A 438 -17.60 21.66 -37.64
C LYS A 438 -17.35 20.26 -38.21
N MET A 439 -17.31 19.22 -37.37
CA MET A 439 -17.14 17.83 -37.84
C MET A 439 -18.39 17.25 -38.51
N ARG A 440 -19.60 17.76 -38.20
CA ARG A 440 -20.83 17.40 -38.94
C ARG A 440 -20.98 18.10 -40.29
N LEU A 441 -20.27 19.22 -40.55
CA LEU A 441 -20.54 20.11 -41.70
C LEU A 441 -19.37 20.33 -42.69
N GLY A 442 -18.21 19.66 -42.60
CA GLY A 442 -17.12 19.96 -43.54
C GLY A 442 -15.99 18.95 -43.67
N SER A 443 -15.98 18.27 -44.84
CA SER A 443 -14.84 17.83 -45.66
C SER A 443 -13.43 18.03 -45.07
N TYR A 444 -12.82 16.95 -44.58
CA TYR A 444 -11.37 16.80 -44.60
C TYR A 444 -11.00 15.90 -45.76
N HIS A 445 -10.32 16.47 -46.76
CA HIS A 445 -9.71 15.73 -47.86
C HIS A 445 -8.58 14.85 -47.31
N HIS A 446 -8.77 13.54 -47.36
CA HIS A 446 -7.66 12.59 -47.30
C HIS A 446 -6.76 12.81 -48.54
N PRO A 447 -5.43 12.93 -48.39
CA PRO A 447 -4.53 12.76 -49.53
C PRO A 447 -4.68 11.33 -50.05
N LYS A 448 -4.84 11.21 -51.37
CA LYS A 448 -5.18 9.98 -52.10
C LYS A 448 -4.20 8.84 -51.79
N ARG A 449 -4.77 7.67 -51.46
CA ARG A 449 -4.12 6.35 -51.53
C ARG A 449 -3.54 6.14 -52.93
N SER A 450 -2.25 5.82 -53.02
CA SER A 450 -1.69 5.04 -54.12
C SER A 450 -1.67 3.57 -53.70
N GLU A 451 -2.50 2.76 -54.33
CA GLU A 451 -2.38 1.30 -54.29
C GLU A 451 -1.14 0.86 -55.08
N SER A 452 -0.32 -0.01 -54.52
CA SER A 452 -0.05 -1.34 -55.10
C SER A 452 1.10 -2.05 -54.39
N LEU A 453 1.07 -3.37 -54.54
CA LEU A 453 2.12 -4.37 -54.32
C LEU A 453 2.23 -5.01 -52.93
N CYS A 454 1.33 -5.98 -52.79
CA CYS A 454 1.46 -7.22 -52.05
C CYS A 454 2.90 -7.78 -52.01
N GLY A 455 3.38 -8.11 -50.82
CA GLY A 455 4.53 -8.97 -50.56
C GLY A 455 4.28 -9.76 -49.28
N LYS A 456 4.13 -11.08 -49.40
CA LYS A 456 3.95 -12.04 -48.30
C LYS A 456 5.28 -12.28 -47.56
N VAL A 457 5.16 -12.91 -46.37
CA VAL A 457 6.13 -13.78 -45.64
C VAL A 457 6.85 -13.09 -44.46
N PRO A 458 7.13 -13.75 -43.30
CA PRO A 458 6.37 -14.75 -42.51
C PRO A 458 6.22 -14.34 -41.00
N LYS A 459 5.47 -15.16 -40.25
CA LYS A 459 5.39 -15.15 -38.78
C LYS A 459 6.73 -15.58 -38.16
N GLU A 460 7.25 -14.80 -37.22
CA GLU A 460 8.23 -15.27 -36.23
C GLU A 460 7.67 -15.09 -34.81
N GLU A 461 7.75 -16.18 -34.05
CA GLU A 461 7.43 -16.28 -32.64
C GLU A 461 8.44 -15.48 -31.80
N VAL A 462 7.96 -14.66 -30.87
CA VAL A 462 8.78 -14.17 -29.76
C VAL A 462 8.18 -14.68 -28.46
N LYS A 463 8.97 -15.56 -27.84
CA LYS A 463 8.73 -16.26 -26.57
C LYS A 463 8.59 -15.28 -25.40
N GLU A 464 7.70 -15.69 -24.50
CA GLU A 464 7.56 -15.21 -23.12
C GLU A 464 8.91 -15.22 -22.38
N ALA A 465 9.11 -14.20 -21.55
CA ALA A 465 10.03 -14.24 -20.44
C ALA A 465 9.34 -13.63 -19.22
N ASP A 466 8.50 -14.46 -18.59
CA ASP A 466 8.09 -14.30 -17.20
C ASP A 466 9.29 -14.59 -16.30
N ALA A 467 9.70 -13.60 -15.51
CA ALA A 467 10.61 -13.81 -14.39
C ALA A 467 9.84 -13.53 -13.10
N ALA A 468 9.47 -14.63 -12.44
CA ALA A 468 8.83 -14.67 -11.14
C ALA A 468 9.70 -13.99 -10.06
N VAL A 469 9.12 -13.05 -9.31
CA VAL A 469 9.58 -12.68 -7.97
C VAL A 469 8.69 -13.42 -6.98
N SER A 470 9.12 -14.62 -6.59
CA SER A 470 8.56 -15.36 -5.47
C SER A 470 9.15 -14.83 -4.16
N GLY A 471 8.31 -14.44 -3.21
CA GLY A 471 8.73 -14.09 -1.85
C GLY A 471 8.09 -12.87 -1.19
N VAL A 472 7.00 -12.31 -1.74
CA VAL A 472 6.22 -11.28 -1.03
C VAL A 472 5.05 -11.96 -0.33
N GLN A 473 5.17 -12.18 0.99
CA GLN A 473 3.99 -12.42 1.83
C GLN A 473 3.35 -11.07 2.13
N VAL A 474 2.21 -10.81 1.50
CA VAL A 474 1.34 -9.70 1.84
C VAL A 474 0.56 -10.08 3.11
N LEU A 475 0.88 -9.46 4.24
CA LEU A 475 0.05 -9.57 5.45
C LEU A 475 -1.11 -8.58 5.33
N THR A 476 -2.14 -8.96 4.56
CA THR A 476 -3.48 -8.40 4.70
C THR A 476 -4.23 -9.31 5.64
N ASP A 477 -4.28 -8.96 6.92
CA ASP A 477 -5.36 -9.24 7.87
C ASP A 477 -4.91 -8.84 9.28
N VAL A 478 -4.98 -7.54 9.56
CA VAL A 478 -5.16 -7.04 10.92
C VAL A 478 -6.40 -6.14 10.85
N PRO A 479 -7.47 -6.42 11.60
CA PRO A 479 -8.61 -5.52 11.67
C PRO A 479 -8.13 -4.17 12.20
N VAL A 480 -8.10 -3.16 11.34
CA VAL A 480 -7.91 -1.77 11.73
C VAL A 480 -9.24 -1.28 12.30
N ALA A 481 -9.54 -1.68 13.54
CA ALA A 481 -10.60 -1.11 14.37
C ALA A 481 -10.33 -1.51 15.83
N LEU A 482 -10.34 -0.54 16.76
CA LEU A 482 -10.01 -0.62 18.20
C LEU A 482 -8.50 -0.78 18.49
N GLU A 483 -7.77 0.03 19.25
CA GLU A 483 -8.06 1.00 20.32
C GLU A 483 -6.99 2.12 20.27
N LEU A 484 -7.41 3.37 20.10
CA LEU A 484 -6.59 4.57 20.34
C LEU A 484 -7.07 5.37 21.57
N GLU A 485 -8.01 4.82 22.34
CA GLU A 485 -8.62 5.48 23.50
C GLU A 485 -8.04 5.07 24.87
N LEU A 486 -7.14 4.08 24.97
CA LEU A 486 -6.68 3.57 26.28
C LEU A 486 -5.24 3.94 26.68
N TYR A 487 -4.52 4.76 25.92
CA TYR A 487 -3.14 5.13 26.26
C TYR A 487 -2.94 6.58 26.75
N PHE A 488 -4.00 7.40 26.84
CA PHE A 488 -3.91 8.78 27.35
C PHE A 488 -4.32 8.98 28.81
N ASP A 489 -4.90 7.98 29.48
CA ASP A 489 -5.38 8.13 30.87
C ASP A 489 -4.32 7.93 31.97
N ASN A 490 -3.07 7.60 31.61
CA ASN A 490 -1.99 7.40 32.61
C ASN A 490 -0.84 8.43 32.55
N LEU A 491 -1.00 9.54 31.83
CA LEU A 491 -0.12 10.70 32.01
C LEU A 491 -0.71 11.63 33.08
N ASN A 492 -0.43 11.25 34.33
CA ASN A 492 -0.64 12.05 35.52
C ASN A 492 0.31 13.27 35.47
N ILE A 493 -0.09 14.32 34.74
CA ILE A 493 0.61 15.61 34.77
C ILE A 493 0.01 16.40 35.94
N ASN A 494 0.64 16.25 37.10
CA ASN A 494 0.58 17.27 38.13
C ASN A 494 1.33 18.50 37.61
N HIS A 495 0.60 19.55 37.23
CA HIS A 495 0.88 20.95 37.60
C HIS A 495 -0.20 21.90 37.08
#